data_AF-A0A7W1YXV2-F1
#
_entry.id   AF-A0A7W1YXV2-F1
#
_cell.length_a   1.000
_cell.length_b   1.000
_cell.length_c   1.000
_cell.angle_alpha   90.00
_cell.angle_beta   90.00
_cell.angle_gamma   90.00
#
_symmetry.space_group_name_H-M   'P 1'
#
loop_
_entity.id
_entity.type
_entity.pdbx_description
1 polymer ?
#
loop_
_entity_poly.entity_id
_entity_poly.type
_entity_poly.pdbx_seq_one_letter_code
_entity_poly.pdbx_strand_id
1 'polypeptide(L)' 'MRILLDENLDWRLGRNLPEHQVESVPLLGWAGIQNGELLEKAITAGFLTSS' A
#
# COMPACT_ATOMS: atom_id res chain seq x y z
N MET A 1 1.36 12.21 1.47
CA MET A 1 0.72 11.06 2.16
C MET A 1 1.37 9.77 1.70
N ARG A 2 1.27 8.69 2.48
CA ARG A 2 1.75 7.35 2.08
C ARG A 2 0.59 6.57 1.47
N ILE A 3 0.79 6.02 0.28
CA ILE A 3 -0.24 5.29 -0.46
C ILE A 3 0.25 3.85 -0.62
N LEU A 4 -0.60 2.90 -0.24
CA LEU A 4 -0.38 1.49 -0.51
C LEU A 4 -1.31 1.07 -1.66
N LEU A 5 -0.73 0.66 -2.78
CA LEU A 5 -1.46 0.08 -3.91
C LEU A 5 -1.73 -1.40 -3.63
N ASP A 6 -2.97 -1.82 -3.84
CA ASP A 6 -3.40 -3.21 -3.74
C ASP A 6 -2.74 -4.10 -4.81
N GLU A 7 -2.81 -5.41 -4.65
CA GLU A 7 -2.27 -6.38 -5.62
C GLU A 7 -3.01 -6.37 -6.96
N ASN A 8 -4.24 -5.86 -6.97
CA ASN A 8 -5.01 -5.69 -8.21
C ASN A 8 -4.60 -4.45 -9.04
N LEU A 9 -3.68 -3.61 -8.55
CA LEU A 9 -3.21 -2.40 -9.22
C LEU A 9 -1.77 -2.56 -9.75
N ASP A 10 -1.48 -1.99 -10.93
CA ASP A 10 -0.10 -1.92 -11.43
C ASP A 10 0.72 -0.93 -10.58
N TRP A 11 1.82 -1.41 -9.99
CA TRP A 11 2.75 -0.62 -9.18
C TRP A 11 3.28 0.63 -9.90
N ARG A 12 3.31 0.62 -11.25
CA ARG A 12 3.74 1.77 -12.05
C ARG A 12 2.82 2.98 -11.90
N LEU A 13 1.58 2.81 -11.41
CA LEU A 13 0.67 3.93 -11.13
C LEU A 13 1.28 4.93 -10.14
N GLY A 14 2.17 4.48 -9.25
CA GLY A 14 2.91 5.37 -8.35
C GLY A 14 3.74 6.45 -9.06
N ARG A 15 4.17 6.20 -10.31
CA ARG A 15 4.91 7.19 -11.11
C ARG A 15 4.08 8.43 -11.44
N ASN A 16 2.75 8.31 -11.42
CA ASN A 16 1.83 9.41 -11.68
C ASN A 16 1.49 10.21 -10.41
N LEU A 17 2.05 9.84 -9.25
CA LEU A 17 1.77 10.46 -7.95
C LEU A 17 3.07 10.98 -7.32
N PRO A 18 3.79 11.93 -7.97
CA PRO A 18 5.14 12.33 -7.57
C PRO A 18 5.24 12.97 -6.17
N GLU A 19 4.15 13.53 -5.65
CA GLU A 19 4.08 14.15 -4.31
C GLU A 19 3.75 13.14 -3.18
N HIS A 20 3.60 11.86 -3.53
CA HIS A 20 3.21 10.81 -2.61
C HIS A 20 4.28 9.73 -2.52
N GLN A 21 4.47 9.18 -1.33
CA GLN A 21 5.26 7.96 -1.18
C GLN A 21 4.34 6.78 -1.49
N VAL A 22 4.52 6.16 -2.64
CA VAL A 22 3.67 5.08 -3.12
C VAL A 22 4.44 3.76 -3.05
N GLU A 23 3.85 2.78 -2.37
CA GLU A 23 4.31 1.39 -2.34
C GLU A 23 3.22 0.48 -2.90
N SER A 24 3.53 -0.78 -3.18
CA SER A 24 2.52 -1.75 -3.63
C SER A 24 2.61 -3.07 -2.87
N VAL A 25 1.46 -3.70 -2.64
CA VAL A 25 1.33 -4.99 -1.94
C VAL A 25 2.26 -6.06 -2.52
N PRO A 26 2.37 -6.27 -3.85
CA PRO A 26 3.30 -7.25 -4.41
C PRO A 26 4.77 -6.91 -4.16
N LEU A 27 5.16 -5.63 -4.28
CA LEU A 27 6.55 -5.20 -4.07
C LEU A 27 6.99 -5.32 -2.60
N LEU A 28 6.05 -5.20 -1.67
CA LEU A 28 6.28 -5.41 -0.24
C LEU A 28 6.26 -6.90 0.16
N GLY A 29 5.99 -7.81 -0.78
CA GLY A 29 5.85 -9.24 -0.52
C GLY A 29 4.58 -9.61 0.24
N TRP A 30 3.52 -8.80 0.11
CA TRP A 30 2.25 -8.96 0.83
C TRP A 30 1.12 -9.52 -0.07
N ALA A 31 1.46 -10.01 -1.25
CA ALA A 31 0.49 -10.59 -2.18
C ALA A 31 -0.25 -11.78 -1.55
N GLY A 32 -1.55 -11.87 -1.80
CA GLY A 32 -2.42 -12.92 -1.27
C GLY A 32 -2.82 -12.79 0.20
N ILE A 33 -2.45 -11.70 0.89
CA ILE A 33 -2.92 -11.42 2.25
C ILE A 33 -4.39 -10.96 2.18
N GLN A 34 -5.25 -11.50 3.05
CA GLN A 34 -6.66 -11.12 3.11
C GLN A 34 -6.82 -9.66 3.54
N ASN A 35 -7.83 -8.95 2.99
CA ASN A 35 -8.04 -7.52 3.26
C ASN A 35 -8.02 -7.12 4.74
N GLY A 36 -8.61 -7.93 5.64
CA GLY A 36 -8.60 -7.64 7.08
C GLY A 36 -7.17 -7.59 7.65
N GLU A 37 -6.39 -8.63 7.39
CA GLU A 37 -4.99 -8.72 7.80
C GLU A 37 -4.13 -7.66 7.08
N LEU A 38 -4.40 -7.39 5.81
CA LEU A 38 -3.72 -6.37 5.03
C LEU A 38 -3.87 -4.98 5.64
N LEU A 39 -5.07 -4.63 6.10
CA LEU A 39 -5.35 -3.35 6.76
C LEU A 39 -4.57 -3.22 8.07
N GLU A 40 -4.57 -4.25 8.92
CA GLU A 40 -3.80 -4.25 10.17
C GLU A 40 -2.30 -4.08 9.89
N LYS A 41 -1.78 -4.84 8.91
CA LYS A 41 -0.39 -4.76 8.47
C LYS A 41 -0.03 -3.37 7.92
N ALA A 42 -0.96 -2.75 7.18
CA ALA A 42 -0.80 -1.40 6.67
C ALA A 42 -0.80 -0.33 7.78
N ILE A 43 -1.61 -0.50 8.84
CA ILE A 43 -1.58 0.36 10.04
C ILE A 43 -0.23 0.23 10.74
N THR A 44 0.21 -0.99 11.05
CA THR A 44 1.51 -1.24 11.70
C THR A 44 2.67 -0.68 10.88
N ALA A 45 2.58 -0.76 9.55
CA ALA A 45 3.58 -0.20 8.65
C ALA A 45 3.45 1.31 8.42
N GLY A 46 2.45 1.98 9.00
CA GLY A 46 2.26 3.43 8.97
C GLY A 46 1.69 4.00 7.66
N PHE A 47 0.89 3.23 6.92
CA PHE A 47 0.17 3.71 5.72
C PHE A 47 -1.14 4.42 6.05
N LEU A 48 -1.73 4.11 7.21
CA LEU A 48 -2.96 4.72 7.67
C LEU A 48 -2.64 5.62 8.86
N THR A 49 -2.89 6.93 8.72
CA THR A 49 -2.77 7.87 9.83
C THR A 49 -4.11 7.95 10.56
N SER A 50 -4.15 7.48 11.80
CA SER A 50 -5.24 7.83 12.72
C SER A 50 -5.20 9.34 12.93
N SER A 51 -6.28 10.05 12.59
CA SER A 51 -6.47 11.47 12.96
C SER A 51 -6.71 11.59 14.47
#